data_AF-R7AB19-F1
#
_entry.id   AF-R7AB19-F1
#
_cell.length_a   1.000
_cell.length_b   1.000
_cell.length_c   1.000
_cell.angle_alpha   90.00
_cell.angle_beta   90.00
_cell.angle_gamma   90.00
#
_symmetry.space_group_name_H-M   'P 1'
#
loop_
_entity.id
_entity.type
_entity.pdbx_description
1 polymer ?
#
loop_
_entity_poly.entity_id
_entity_poly.type
_entity_poly.pdbx_seq_one_letter_code
_entity_poly.pdbx_strand_id
1 'polypeptide(L)'
;MNLSSKQIINWIFINYGLFVLAFFTLGFMSENKSVAIINFVLDMILCVVSIILNVKLFSAKYKTPIAGKIGLMLVTLCFGLFTYFAFLMPENGLPAILFS
;
A
#
# COMPACT_ATOMS: atom_id res chain seq x y z
N MET A 1 1.57 4.90 -23.23
CA MET A 1 2.72 5.56 -22.55
C MET A 1 3.63 4.48 -21.96
N ASN A 2 4.85 4.31 -22.48
CA ASN A 2 5.80 3.30 -21.98
C ASN A 2 6.63 3.92 -20.84
N LEU A 3 6.32 3.55 -19.59
CA LEU A 3 7.12 3.95 -18.43
C LEU A 3 8.44 3.17 -18.41
N SER A 4 9.54 3.85 -18.11
CA SER A 4 10.83 3.22 -17.82
C SER A 4 10.81 2.52 -16.45
N SER A 5 11.75 1.59 -16.22
CA SER A 5 11.88 0.92 -14.91
C SER A 5 12.11 1.92 -13.77
N LYS A 6 12.92 2.96 -14.01
CA LYS A 6 13.18 4.03 -13.02
C LYS A 6 11.90 4.78 -12.66
N GLN A 7 11.05 5.09 -13.65
CA GLN A 7 9.76 5.74 -13.39
C GLN A 7 8.81 4.82 -12.62
N ILE A 8 8.73 3.53 -12.98
CA ILE A 8 7.89 2.56 -12.25
C ILE A 8 8.33 2.47 -10.79
N ILE A 9 9.64 2.32 -10.54
CA ILE A 9 10.19 2.29 -9.18
C ILE A 9 9.89 3.57 -8.42
N ASN A 10 10.05 4.74 -9.06
CA ASN A 10 9.72 6.02 -8.42
C ASN A 10 8.24 6.12 -8.04
N TRP A 11 7.34 5.67 -8.92
CA TRP A 11 5.90 5.61 -8.62
C TRP A 11 5.59 4.66 -7.46
N ILE A 12 6.26 3.51 -7.38
CA ILE A 12 6.13 2.60 -6.25
C ILE A 12 6.56 3.28 -4.94
N PHE A 13 7.71 3.96 -4.92
CA PHE A 13 8.17 4.69 -3.73
C PHE A 13 7.25 5.85 -3.34
N ILE A 14 6.71 6.60 -4.30
CA ILE A 14 5.72 7.65 -4.03
C ILE A 14 4.48 7.04 -3.39
N ASN A 15 3.98 5.91 -3.91
CA ASN A 15 2.84 5.22 -3.31
C ASN A 15 3.13 4.74 -1.89
N TYR A 16 4.36 4.27 -1.62
CA TYR A 16 4.75 3.87 -0.27
C TYR A 16 4.77 5.04 0.71
N GLY A 17 5.32 6.18 0.28
CA GLY A 17 5.28 7.41 1.07
C GLY A 17 3.85 7.86 1.35
N LEU A 18 2.99 7.85 0.32
CA LEU A 18 1.58 8.19 0.45
C LEU A 18 0.83 7.25 1.38
N PHE A 19 1.10 5.94 1.32
CA PHE A 19 0.51 4.96 2.21
C PHE A 19 0.84 5.26 3.66
N VAL A 20 2.13 5.46 3.98
CA VAL A 20 2.57 5.78 5.34
C VAL A 20 1.95 7.10 5.82
N LEU A 21 1.94 8.13 4.97
CA LEU A 21 1.34 9.42 5.31
C LEU A 21 -0.16 9.31 5.55
N ALA A 22 -0.91 8.68 4.65
CA ALA A 22 -2.35 8.49 4.76
C ALA A 22 -2.70 7.70 6.02
N PHE A 23 -2.03 6.56 6.22
CA PHE A 23 -2.26 5.70 7.37
C PHE A 23 -2.08 6.46 8.69
N PHE A 24 -0.96 7.18 8.87
CA PHE A 24 -0.74 7.93 10.11
C PHE A 24 -1.69 9.13 10.22
N THR A 25 -1.78 9.99 9.21
CA THR A 25 -2.58 11.22 9.29
C THR A 25 -4.07 10.96 9.49
N LEU A 26 -4.65 10.06 8.70
CA LEU A 26 -6.07 9.69 8.81
C LEU A 26 -6.29 8.71 9.96
N GLY A 27 -5.30 7.90 10.32
CA GLY A 27 -5.34 7.01 11.49
C GLY A 27 -5.41 7.78 12.81
N PHE A 28 -4.73 8.93 12.94
CA PHE A 28 -4.89 9.81 14.11
C PHE A 28 -6.28 10.45 14.21
N MET A 29 -7.02 10.53 13.10
CA MET A 29 -8.38 11.08 13.03
C MET A 29 -9.46 9.99 12.99
N SER A 30 -9.10 8.76 13.35
CA SER A 30 -9.93 7.56 13.21
C SER A 30 -11.14 7.50 14.13
N GLU A 31 -11.25 8.39 15.13
CA GLU A 31 -12.46 8.53 15.96
C GLU A 31 -13.72 8.76 15.11
N ASN A 32 -13.56 9.35 13.91
CA ASN A 32 -14.61 9.43 12.93
C ASN A 32 -14.60 8.19 12.02
N LYS A 33 -15.64 7.36 12.15
CA LYS A 33 -15.86 6.15 11.34
C LYS A 33 -15.73 6.38 9.83
N SER A 34 -16.23 7.51 9.32
CA SER A 34 -16.12 7.86 7.90
C SER A 34 -14.68 8.10 7.48
N VAL A 35 -13.86 8.71 8.34
CA VAL A 35 -12.43 8.94 8.07
C VAL A 35 -11.67 7.63 8.03
N ALA A 36 -12.00 6.68 8.90
CA ALA A 36 -11.38 5.36 8.88
C ALA A 36 -11.76 4.52 7.66
N ILE A 37 -13.02 4.61 7.21
CA ILE A 37 -13.45 3.99 5.93
C ILE A 37 -12.65 4.59 4.77
N ILE A 38 -12.51 5.92 4.72
CA ILE A 38 -11.74 6.61 3.68
C ILE A 38 -10.28 6.17 3.71
N ASN A 39 -9.67 6.07 4.90
CA ASN A 39 -8.29 5.63 5.06
C ASN A 39 -8.09 4.20 4.54
N PHE A 40 -8.96 3.28 4.95
CA PHE A 40 -8.93 1.90 4.48
C PHE A 40 -9.04 1.80 2.95
N VAL A 41 -9.99 2.52 2.35
CA VAL A 41 -10.19 2.52 0.89
C VAL A 41 -8.97 3.10 0.18
N LEU A 42 -8.39 4.19 0.69
CA LEU A 42 -7.20 4.83 0.13
C LEU A 42 -6.00 3.88 0.19
N ASP A 43 -5.75 3.25 1.34
CA ASP A 43 -4.68 2.28 1.55
C ASP A 43 -4.82 1.06 0.63
N MET A 44 -6.04 0.55 0.45
CA MET A 44 -6.34 -0.53 -0.48
C MET A 44 -6.03 -0.14 -1.93
N ILE A 45 -6.44 1.06 -2.36
CA ILE A 45 -6.15 1.57 -3.71
C ILE A 45 -4.63 1.69 -3.92
N LEU A 46 -3.91 2.27 -2.96
CA LEU A 46 -2.45 2.43 -3.02
C LEU A 46 -1.74 1.07 -3.09
N CYS A 47 -2.22 0.08 -2.34
CA CYS A 47 -1.72 -1.29 -2.42
C CYS A 47 -1.96 -1.91 -3.80
N VAL A 48 -3.19 -1.85 -4.33
CA VAL A 48 -3.53 -2.43 -5.65
C VAL A 48 -2.71 -1.77 -6.76
N VAL A 49 -2.60 -0.44 -6.77
CA VAL A 49 -1.76 0.28 -7.75
C VAL A 49 -0.30 -0.16 -7.65
N SER A 50 0.22 -0.30 -6.43
CA SER A 50 1.60 -0.77 -6.20
C SER A 50 1.82 -2.21 -6.65
N ILE A 51 0.83 -3.11 -6.48
CA ILE A 51 0.89 -4.49 -7.00
C ILE A 51 0.96 -4.46 -8.53
N ILE A 52 0.10 -3.68 -9.20
CA ILE A 52 0.10 -3.57 -10.67
C ILE A 52 1.46 -3.08 -11.17
N LEU A 53 2.03 -2.06 -10.52
CA LEU A 53 3.36 -1.54 -10.87
C LEU A 53 4.47 -2.57 -10.63
N ASN A 54 4.42 -3.31 -9.53
CA ASN A 54 5.37 -4.40 -9.24
C ASN A 54 5.27 -5.51 -10.30
N VAL A 55 4.07 -6.00 -10.61
CA VAL A 55 3.84 -7.01 -11.66
C VAL A 55 4.38 -6.52 -13.01
N LYS A 56 4.14 -5.24 -13.35
CA LYS A 56 4.69 -4.64 -14.57
C LYS A 56 6.22 -4.61 -14.55
N LEU A 57 6.84 -4.32 -13.41
CA LEU A 57 8.30 -4.32 -13.24
C LEU A 57 8.91 -5.72 -13.42
N PHE A 58 8.15 -6.79 -13.13
CA PHE A 58 8.57 -8.18 -13.37
C PHE A 58 8.64 -8.56 -14.85
N SER A 59 8.06 -7.77 -15.76
CA SER A 59 8.19 -8.01 -17.20
C SER A 59 9.65 -8.11 -17.65
N ALA A 60 9.94 -9.04 -18.56
CA ALA A 60 11.26 -9.25 -19.18
C ALA A 60 11.79 -7.99 -19.90
N LYS A 61 10.91 -7.02 -20.18
CA LYS A 61 11.27 -5.71 -20.74
C LYS A 61 12.21 -4.90 -19.84
N TYR A 62 12.19 -5.11 -18.52
CA TYR A 62 12.92 -4.30 -17.56
C TYR A 62 14.13 -5.05 -16.97
N LYS A 63 15.34 -4.58 -17.32
CA LYS A 63 16.64 -5.09 -16.81
C LYS A 63 16.96 -4.58 -15.39
N THR A 64 16.02 -4.67 -14.47
CA THR A 64 16.23 -4.35 -13.05
C THR A 64 16.64 -5.61 -12.27
N PRO A 65 17.51 -5.51 -11.24
CA PRO A 65 17.92 -6.67 -10.44
C PRO A 65 16.71 -7.40 -9.85
N ILE A 66 16.67 -8.73 -9.97
CA ILE A 66 15.56 -9.56 -9.50
C ILE A 66 15.33 -9.38 -8.00
N ALA A 67 16.41 -9.32 -7.21
CA ALA A 67 16.33 -9.08 -5.76
C ALA A 67 15.60 -7.77 -5.43
N GLY A 68 15.84 -6.69 -6.20
CA GLY A 68 15.14 -5.42 -6.01
C GLY A 68 13.65 -5.52 -6.35
N LYS A 69 13.29 -6.26 -7.41
CA LYS A 69 11.87 -6.50 -7.77
C LYS A 69 11.14 -7.28 -6.67
N ILE A 70 11.78 -8.33 -6.14
CA ILE A 70 11.24 -9.13 -5.04
C ILE A 70 11.09 -8.27 -3.78
N GLY A 71 12.12 -7.48 -3.43
CA GLY A 71 12.07 -6.59 -2.27
C GLY A 71 10.90 -5.60 -2.34
N LEU A 72 10.69 -4.95 -3.49
CA LEU A 72 9.54 -4.05 -3.68
C LEU A 72 8.21 -4.80 -3.55
N MET A 73 8.09 -5.97 -4.19
CA MET A 73 6.86 -6.76 -4.09
C MET A 73 6.56 -7.19 -2.65
N LEU A 74 7.59 -7.61 -1.89
CA LEU A 74 7.45 -7.97 -0.48
C LEU A 74 6.98 -6.78 0.37
N VAL A 75 7.55 -5.59 0.17
CA VAL A 75 7.09 -4.38 0.88
C VAL A 75 5.62 -4.08 0.57
N THR A 76 5.21 -4.20 -0.69
CA THR A 76 3.79 -4.03 -1.07
C THR A 76 2.88 -5.07 -0.40
N LEU A 77 3.30 -6.33 -0.32
CA LEU A 77 2.54 -7.37 0.37
C LEU A 77 2.46 -7.11 1.88
N CYS A 78 3.54 -6.64 2.49
CA CYS A 78 3.54 -6.22 3.89
C CYS A 78 2.54 -5.08 4.15
N PHE A 79 2.44 -4.10 3.26
CA PHE A 79 1.42 -3.05 3.39
C PHE A 79 0.00 -3.58 3.24
N GLY A 80 -0.26 -4.47 2.28
CA GLY A 80 -1.58 -5.08 2.15
C GLY A 80 -1.97 -5.91 3.37
N LEU A 81 -1.04 -6.71 3.92
CA LEU A 81 -1.25 -7.44 5.16
C LEU A 81 -1.48 -6.47 6.33
N PHE A 82 -0.69 -5.40 6.42
CA PHE A 82 -0.84 -4.40 7.46
C PHE A 82 -2.21 -3.71 7.41
N THR A 83 -2.70 -3.30 6.24
CA THR A 83 -4.05 -2.76 6.06
C THR A 83 -5.12 -3.77 6.48
N TYR A 84 -4.97 -5.04 6.11
CA TYR A 84 -5.88 -6.10 6.57
C TYR A 84 -5.88 -6.21 8.09
N PHE A 85 -4.70 -6.28 8.72
CA PHE A 85 -4.57 -6.38 10.18
C PHE A 85 -5.09 -5.14 10.91
N ALA A 86 -4.86 -3.95 10.37
CA ALA A 86 -5.23 -2.69 11.02
C ALA A 86 -6.73 -2.40 10.95
N PHE A 87 -7.40 -2.79 9.86
CA PHE A 87 -8.80 -2.40 9.63
C PHE A 87 -9.81 -3.56 9.72
N LEU A 88 -9.39 -4.81 9.48
CA LEU A 88 -10.30 -5.95 9.33
C LEU A 88 -10.13 -7.03 10.40
N MET A 89 -9.00 -7.10 11.11
CA MET A 89 -8.80 -8.10 12.16
C MET A 89 -9.34 -7.61 13.52
N PRO A 90 -10.32 -8.31 14.14
CA PRO A 90 -11.07 -7.79 15.28
C PRO A 90 -10.33 -7.81 16.63
N GLU A 91 -9.17 -8.46 16.77
CA GLU A 91 -8.59 -8.78 18.10
C GLU A 91 -7.23 -8.13 18.43
N ASN A 92 -6.74 -7.18 17.63
CA ASN A 92 -5.39 -6.59 17.84
C ASN A 92 -5.37 -5.29 18.68
N GLY A 93 -6.34 -5.09 19.58
CA GLY A 93 -6.27 -4.02 20.60
C GLY A 93 -6.55 -2.58 20.13
N LEU A 94 -6.99 -2.40 18.88
CA LEU A 94 -7.64 -1.18 18.40
C LEU A 94 -9.10 -1.54 18.08
N PRO A 95 -10.10 -0.78 18.56
CA PRO A 95 -11.48 -1.08 18.23
C PRO A 95 -11.61 -1.10 16.72
N ALA A 96 -12.23 -2.14 16.14
CA ALA A 96 -12.41 -2.23 14.70
C ALA A 96 -13.13 -0.97 14.23
N ILE A 97 -12.39 -0.02 13.65
CA ILE A 97 -12.89 1.34 13.45
C ILE A 97 -14.10 1.35 12.49
N LEU A 98 -14.23 0.29 11.69
CA LEU A 98 -15.36 0.03 10.80
C LEU A 98 -16.61 -0.56 11.48
N PHE A 99 -16.49 -1.19 12.65
CA PHE A 99 -17.59 -1.92 13.30
C PHE A 99 -17.96 -1.41 14.70
N SER A 100 -17.22 -0.44 15.23
CA SER A 100 -17.65 0.41 16.35
C SER A 100 -18.79 1.36 15.97
#